data_AF-E6KRJ4-F1
#
_entry.id   AF-E6KRJ4-F1
#
_cell.length_a   1.000
_cell.length_b   1.000
_cell.length_c   1.000
_cell.angle_alpha   90.00
_cell.angle_beta   90.00
_cell.angle_gamma   90.00
#
_symmetry.space_group_name_H-M   'P 1'
#
loop_
_entity.id
_entity.type
_entity.pdbx_description
1 polymer ?
#
loop_
_entity_poly.entity_id
_entity_poly.type
_entity_poly.pdbx_seq_one_letter_code
_entity_poly.pdbx_strand_id
1 'polypeptide(L)'
;MPKQVIDRESLVSQAYAIASRDGISSLSVRKLASACGIAVGSVYGYFPTKADLTAAVLTRFFEENLSEELCVVRPGERFTSYVRRFREALSSARADMSVDWFTQMRRLPSAEHEALEAVRAPMLAHIERGLIRVLNADEAVERARLVGSLSAERLCRYVLRAIFASLMDSDECETLVALLDASLYPYPTPINEKDAR
;
A
#
# COMPACT_ATOMS: atom_id res chain seq x y z
N MET A 1 -14.25 -29.35 -27.05
CA MET A 1 -13.43 -28.78 -25.96
C MET A 1 -14.39 -28.30 -24.88
N PRO A 2 -14.21 -28.65 -23.60
CA PRO A 2 -15.09 -28.15 -22.54
C PRO A 2 -14.98 -26.62 -22.46
N LYS A 3 -16.12 -25.94 -22.41
CA LYS A 3 -16.21 -24.48 -22.32
C LYS A 3 -15.70 -24.08 -20.94
N GLN A 4 -14.46 -23.62 -20.86
CA GLN A 4 -13.84 -23.19 -19.61
C GLN A 4 -14.72 -22.06 -19.05
N VAL A 5 -15.39 -22.33 -17.94
CA VAL A 5 -16.20 -21.32 -17.25
C VAL A 5 -15.20 -20.40 -16.58
N ILE A 6 -14.90 -19.29 -17.24
CA ILE A 6 -14.03 -18.26 -16.69
C ILE A 6 -14.92 -17.30 -15.90
N ASP A 7 -14.70 -17.26 -14.59
CA ASP A 7 -15.29 -16.28 -13.70
C ASP A 7 -14.44 -15.00 -13.63
N ARG A 8 -14.98 -13.99 -12.95
CA ARG A 8 -14.32 -12.70 -12.79
C ARG A 8 -12.98 -12.81 -12.07
N GLU A 9 -12.89 -13.67 -11.06
CA GLU A 9 -11.70 -13.80 -10.21
C GLU A 9 -10.52 -14.42 -10.98
N SER A 10 -10.79 -15.41 -11.83
CA SER A 10 -9.81 -15.99 -12.73
C SER A 10 -9.27 -14.95 -13.73
N LEU A 11 -10.14 -14.09 -14.28
CA LEU A 11 -9.70 -12.99 -15.14
C LEU A 11 -8.82 -11.98 -14.40
N VAL A 12 -9.19 -11.59 -13.18
CA VAL A 12 -8.39 -10.67 -12.37
C VAL A 12 -7.03 -11.28 -12.06
N SER A 13 -6.98 -12.56 -11.68
CA SER A 13 -5.73 -13.26 -11.37
C SER A 13 -4.80 -13.32 -12.58
N GLN A 14 -5.32 -13.64 -13.76
CA GLN A 14 -4.52 -13.63 -15.00
C GLN A 14 -4.08 -12.23 -15.40
N ALA A 15 -4.95 -11.23 -15.27
CA ALA A 15 -4.61 -9.85 -15.55
C ALA A 15 -3.52 -9.32 -14.61
N TYR A 16 -3.61 -9.68 -13.32
CA TYR A 16 -2.60 -9.36 -12.32
C TYR A 16 -1.26 -10.03 -12.66
N ALA A 17 -1.24 -11.33 -12.99
CA ALA A 17 -0.01 -12.02 -13.40
C ALA A 17 0.64 -11.40 -14.64
N ILE A 18 -0.15 -11.00 -15.65
CA ILE A 18 0.35 -10.26 -16.82
C ILE A 18 0.97 -8.94 -16.38
N ALA A 19 0.30 -8.20 -15.52
CA ALA A 19 0.72 -6.88 -15.10
C ALA A 19 1.99 -6.94 -14.24
N SER A 20 2.12 -7.90 -13.32
CA SER A 20 3.31 -8.09 -12.48
C SER A 20 4.56 -8.48 -13.29
N ARG A 21 4.39 -9.19 -14.41
CA ARG A 21 5.48 -9.62 -15.31
C ARG A 21 5.83 -8.61 -16.40
N ASP A 22 4.84 -7.95 -16.97
CA ASP A 22 5.01 -7.14 -18.18
C ASP A 22 4.76 -5.63 -17.92
N GLY A 23 4.34 -5.28 -16.71
CA GLY A 23 3.96 -3.93 -16.30
C GLY A 23 2.49 -3.58 -16.59
N ILE A 24 1.92 -2.74 -15.72
CA ILE A 24 0.50 -2.33 -15.79
C ILE A 24 0.12 -1.67 -17.11
N SER A 25 1.03 -0.87 -17.68
CA SER A 25 0.85 -0.18 -18.96
C SER A 25 0.77 -1.14 -20.15
N SER A 26 1.30 -2.36 -20.02
CA SER A 26 1.26 -3.38 -21.08
C SER A 26 -0.03 -4.21 -21.05
N LEU A 27 -0.79 -4.15 -19.95
CA LEU A 27 -2.03 -4.89 -19.81
C LEU A 27 -3.06 -4.37 -20.82
N SER A 28 -3.75 -5.26 -21.52
CA SER A 28 -4.87 -4.88 -22.40
C SER A 28 -5.94 -5.97 -22.39
N VAL A 29 -7.17 -5.59 -22.74
CA VAL A 29 -8.31 -6.52 -22.86
C VAL A 29 -7.99 -7.64 -23.85
N ARG A 30 -7.33 -7.33 -24.98
CA ARG A 30 -6.93 -8.34 -25.98
C ARG A 30 -5.87 -9.30 -25.45
N LYS A 31 -4.86 -8.77 -24.75
CA LYS A 31 -3.79 -9.58 -24.15
C LYS A 31 -4.34 -10.54 -23.10
N LEU A 32 -5.25 -10.06 -22.26
CA LEU A 32 -5.96 -10.90 -21.29
C LEU A 32 -6.83 -11.96 -21.98
N ALA A 33 -7.64 -11.58 -22.96
CA ALA A 33 -8.50 -12.52 -23.70
C ALA A 33 -7.68 -13.63 -24.35
N SER A 34 -6.54 -13.28 -24.96
CA SER A 34 -5.59 -14.24 -25.54
C SER A 34 -5.01 -15.19 -24.49
N ALA A 35 -4.54 -14.65 -23.35
CA ALA A 35 -3.99 -15.44 -22.26
C ALA A 35 -5.02 -16.40 -21.64
N CYS A 36 -6.30 -16.01 -21.63
CA CYS A 36 -7.40 -16.81 -21.12
C CYS A 36 -8.06 -17.72 -22.17
N GLY A 37 -7.67 -17.64 -23.45
CA GLY A 37 -8.28 -18.42 -24.53
C GLY A 37 -9.75 -18.10 -24.80
N ILE A 38 -10.19 -16.85 -24.56
CA ILE A 38 -11.58 -16.42 -24.74
C ILE A 38 -11.73 -15.30 -25.77
N ALA A 39 -12.96 -15.07 -26.22
CA ALA A 39 -13.28 -13.94 -27.07
C ALA A 39 -13.10 -12.62 -26.32
N VAL A 40 -12.58 -11.59 -27.01
CA VAL A 40 -12.42 -10.23 -26.45
C VAL A 40 -13.74 -9.69 -25.90
N GLY A 41 -14.86 -9.95 -26.60
CA GLY A 41 -16.20 -9.56 -26.16
C GLY A 41 -16.61 -10.16 -24.81
N SER A 42 -16.11 -11.36 -24.46
CA SER A 42 -16.37 -11.98 -23.17
C SER A 42 -15.73 -11.21 -22.02
N VAL A 43 -14.54 -10.62 -22.23
CA VAL A 43 -13.87 -9.78 -21.21
C VAL A 43 -14.66 -8.50 -20.96
N TYR A 44 -15.21 -7.87 -22.01
CA TYR A 44 -16.03 -6.67 -21.87
C TYR A 44 -17.33 -6.90 -21.08
N GLY A 45 -17.81 -8.14 -20.98
CA GLY A 45 -18.90 -8.49 -20.07
C GLY A 45 -18.56 -8.36 -18.59
N TYR A 46 -17.27 -8.42 -18.23
CA TYR A 46 -16.78 -8.27 -16.86
C TYR A 46 -16.14 -6.91 -16.58
N PHE A 47 -15.44 -6.36 -17.57
CA PHE A 47 -14.72 -5.09 -17.50
C PHE A 47 -15.11 -4.22 -18.69
N PRO A 48 -16.14 -3.37 -18.55
CA PRO A 48 -16.65 -2.54 -19.65
C PRO A 48 -15.56 -1.68 -20.30
N THR A 49 -14.59 -1.21 -19.51
CA THR A 49 -13.45 -0.43 -19.98
C THR A 49 -12.12 -1.05 -19.59
N LYS A 50 -11.06 -0.61 -20.28
CA LYS A 50 -9.67 -0.89 -19.89
C LYS A 50 -9.36 -0.34 -18.49
N ALA A 51 -9.94 0.80 -18.13
CA ALA A 51 -9.77 1.41 -16.81
C ALA A 51 -10.35 0.52 -15.70
N ASP A 52 -11.51 -0.11 -15.93
CA ASP A 52 -12.11 -1.07 -14.97
C ASP A 52 -11.23 -2.31 -14.76
N LEU A 53 -10.60 -2.80 -15.83
CA LEU A 53 -9.65 -3.90 -15.74
C LEU A 53 -8.40 -3.49 -14.96
N THR A 54 -7.83 -2.32 -15.25
CA THR A 54 -6.68 -1.77 -14.54
C THR A 54 -7.00 -1.58 -13.05
N ALA A 55 -8.19 -1.05 -12.74
CA ALA A 55 -8.68 -0.87 -11.38
C ALA A 55 -8.80 -2.20 -10.63
N ALA A 56 -9.35 -3.25 -11.25
CA ALA A 56 -9.46 -4.57 -10.63
C ALA A 56 -8.11 -5.23 -10.36
N VAL A 57 -7.14 -5.08 -11.26
CA VAL A 57 -5.76 -5.53 -11.05
C VAL A 57 -5.11 -4.78 -9.88
N LEU A 58 -5.38 -3.49 -9.76
CA LEU A 58 -4.88 -2.70 -8.64
C LEU A 58 -5.51 -3.15 -7.31
N THR A 59 -6.82 -3.37 -7.27
CA THR A 59 -7.49 -3.94 -6.09
C THR A 59 -6.81 -5.22 -5.67
N ARG A 60 -6.56 -6.13 -6.63
CA ARG A 60 -5.90 -7.42 -6.35
C ARG A 60 -4.49 -7.25 -5.81
N PHE A 61 -3.69 -6.36 -6.41
CA PHE A 61 -2.35 -6.05 -5.90
C PHE A 61 -2.41 -5.71 -4.41
N PHE A 62 -3.34 -4.84 -4.04
CA PHE A 62 -3.40 -4.40 -2.67
C PHE A 62 -4.02 -5.43 -1.71
N GLU A 63 -4.97 -6.23 -2.17
CA GLU A 63 -5.48 -7.36 -1.38
C GLU A 63 -4.36 -8.38 -1.08
N GLU A 64 -3.55 -8.74 -2.07
CA GLU A 64 -2.45 -9.70 -1.88
C GLU A 64 -1.31 -9.14 -1.04
N ASN A 65 -0.97 -7.85 -1.20
CA ASN A 65 0.26 -7.30 -0.65
C ASN A 65 0.04 -6.42 0.59
N LEU A 66 -1.17 -5.90 0.81
CA LEU A 66 -1.45 -4.92 1.88
C LEU A 66 -2.46 -5.36 2.94
N SER A 67 -3.15 -6.51 2.80
CA SER A 67 -4.30 -6.80 3.65
C SER A 67 -3.98 -7.55 4.96
N GLU A 68 -3.11 -8.57 4.92
CA GLU A 68 -2.89 -9.44 6.09
C GLU A 68 -1.75 -8.97 7.00
N GLU A 69 -0.57 -8.67 6.47
CA GLU A 69 0.57 -8.37 7.35
C GLU A 69 0.58 -6.91 7.83
N LEU A 70 0.03 -6.00 7.02
CA LEU A 70 0.04 -4.58 7.32
C LEU A 70 -1.01 -4.19 8.36
N CYS A 71 -2.17 -4.83 8.44
CA CYS A 71 -3.21 -4.44 9.38
C CYS A 71 -3.11 -5.12 10.76
N VAL A 72 -2.10 -5.96 10.98
CA VAL A 72 -1.88 -6.63 12.28
C VAL A 72 -1.25 -5.65 13.27
N VAL A 73 -1.99 -5.37 14.35
CA VAL A 73 -1.48 -4.70 15.54
C VAL A 73 -0.81 -5.76 16.42
N ARG A 74 0.50 -5.65 16.63
CA ARG A 74 1.22 -6.53 17.56
C ARG A 74 1.21 -5.91 18.96
N PRO A 75 0.82 -6.65 20.01
CA PRO A 75 0.86 -6.11 21.38
C PRO A 75 2.25 -5.61 21.75
N GLY A 76 2.33 -4.38 22.27
CA GLY A 76 3.60 -3.75 22.67
C GLY A 76 4.49 -3.27 21.52
N GLU A 77 4.04 -3.34 20.27
CA GLU A 77 4.79 -2.79 19.13
C GLU A 77 4.73 -1.27 19.12
N ARG A 78 5.91 -0.62 19.07
CA ARG A 78 6.00 0.83 18.90
C ARG A 78 5.50 1.23 17.51
N PHE A 79 4.84 2.38 17.42
CA PHE A 79 4.38 2.94 16.15
C PHE A 79 5.52 3.09 15.14
N THR A 80 6.71 3.53 15.55
CA THR A 80 7.88 3.62 14.66
C THR A 80 8.41 2.27 14.19
N SER A 81 8.32 1.23 15.02
CA SER A 81 8.65 -0.14 14.63
C SER A 81 7.66 -0.69 13.61
N TYR A 82 6.37 -0.42 13.81
CA TYR A 82 5.33 -0.76 12.83
C TYR A 82 5.56 -0.04 11.49
N VAL A 83 5.91 1.25 11.49
CA VAL A 83 6.19 2.03 10.27
C VAL A 83 7.32 1.39 9.45
N ARG A 84 8.40 0.93 10.11
CA ARG A 84 9.51 0.21 9.46
C ARG A 84 9.03 -1.09 8.83
N ARG A 85 8.33 -1.91 9.61
CA ARG A 85 7.76 -3.19 9.14
C ARG A 85 6.80 -3.00 7.97
N PHE A 86 5.94 -1.98 8.03
CA PHE A 86 4.99 -1.66 6.98
C PHE A 86 5.70 -1.26 5.68
N ARG A 87 6.77 -0.46 5.78
CA ARG A 87 7.61 -0.14 4.62
C ARG A 87 8.34 -1.37 4.07
N GLU A 88 8.89 -2.23 4.93
CA GLU A 88 9.62 -3.43 4.50
C GLU A 88 8.71 -4.41 3.74
N ALA A 89 7.49 -4.61 4.23
CA ALA A 89 6.48 -5.42 3.53
C ALA A 89 6.13 -4.81 2.16
N LEU A 90 5.91 -3.49 2.08
CA LEU A 90 5.71 -2.79 0.81
C LEU A 90 6.90 -2.89 -0.14
N SER A 91 8.12 -2.83 0.40
CA SER A 91 9.36 -2.92 -0.38
C SER A 91 9.57 -4.33 -0.93
N SER A 92 9.22 -5.35 -0.15
CA SER A 92 9.28 -6.76 -0.56
C SER A 92 8.25 -7.06 -1.65
N ALA A 93 7.01 -6.62 -1.47
CA ALA A 93 5.96 -6.69 -2.49
C ALA A 93 6.36 -5.99 -3.80
N ARG A 94 7.10 -4.88 -3.72
CA ARG A 94 7.66 -4.19 -4.90
C ARG A 94 8.79 -4.99 -5.54
N ALA A 95 9.67 -5.59 -4.76
CA ALA A 95 10.82 -6.35 -5.25
C ALA A 95 10.41 -7.60 -6.02
N ASP A 96 9.28 -8.22 -5.67
CA ASP A 96 8.71 -9.36 -6.39
C ASP A 96 8.16 -8.99 -7.78
N MET A 97 8.03 -7.69 -8.08
CA MET A 97 7.62 -7.22 -9.40
C MET A 97 8.81 -7.07 -10.35
N SER A 98 8.67 -7.64 -11.55
CA SER A 98 9.71 -7.64 -12.59
C SER A 98 10.00 -6.26 -13.21
N VAL A 99 9.18 -5.25 -12.92
CA VAL A 99 9.25 -3.90 -13.48
C VAL A 99 8.86 -2.87 -12.42
N ASP A 100 9.31 -1.62 -12.60
CA ASP A 100 8.96 -0.52 -11.69
C ASP A 100 7.49 -0.09 -11.83
N TRP A 101 6.63 -0.89 -11.19
CA TRP A 101 5.18 -0.81 -11.20
C TRP A 101 4.63 0.56 -10.81
N PHE A 102 5.18 1.15 -9.74
CA PHE A 102 4.74 2.47 -9.24
C PHE A 102 5.03 3.57 -10.25
N THR A 103 6.19 3.54 -10.91
CA THR A 103 6.53 4.47 -11.99
C THR A 103 5.58 4.33 -13.17
N GLN A 104 5.18 3.10 -13.52
CA GLN A 104 4.22 2.86 -14.60
C GLN A 104 2.81 3.36 -14.25
N MET A 105 2.33 3.14 -13.01
CA MET A 105 1.03 3.68 -12.55
C MET A 105 0.96 5.20 -12.67
N ARG A 106 2.05 5.91 -12.33
CA ARG A 106 2.13 7.38 -12.46
C ARG A 106 2.03 7.87 -13.90
N ARG A 107 2.34 7.02 -14.88
CA ARG A 107 2.35 7.34 -16.32
C ARG A 107 1.07 6.93 -17.06
N LEU A 108 0.11 6.32 -16.37
CA LEU A 108 -1.17 5.92 -16.98
C LEU A 108 -1.97 7.13 -17.53
N PRO A 109 -2.87 6.91 -18.51
CA PRO A 109 -3.75 7.95 -19.01
C PRO A 109 -4.74 8.44 -17.94
N SER A 110 -5.23 9.68 -18.08
CA SER A 110 -6.14 10.32 -17.11
C SER A 110 -7.43 9.53 -16.83
N ALA A 111 -8.00 8.89 -17.86
CA ALA A 111 -9.20 8.05 -17.69
C ALA A 111 -8.91 6.80 -16.83
N GLU A 112 -7.70 6.25 -16.90
CA GLU A 112 -7.28 5.17 -16.02
C GLU A 112 -6.97 5.70 -14.61
N HIS A 113 -6.41 6.91 -14.48
CA HIS A 113 -6.18 7.55 -13.17
C HIS A 113 -7.46 7.73 -12.36
N GLU A 114 -8.57 8.15 -12.96
CA GLU A 114 -9.82 8.34 -12.22
C GLU A 114 -10.36 7.03 -11.64
N ALA A 115 -10.40 5.97 -12.46
CA ALA A 115 -10.78 4.63 -11.99
C ALA A 115 -9.79 4.10 -10.92
N LEU A 116 -8.51 4.43 -11.07
CA LEU A 116 -7.46 4.09 -10.11
C LEU A 116 -7.67 4.80 -8.77
N GLU A 117 -8.02 6.08 -8.78
CA GLU A 117 -8.30 6.86 -7.56
C GLU A 117 -9.56 6.36 -6.86
N ALA A 118 -10.61 5.97 -7.61
CA ALA A 118 -11.83 5.41 -7.05
C ALA A 118 -11.58 4.11 -6.27
N VAL A 119 -10.61 3.29 -6.70
CA VAL A 119 -10.16 2.09 -5.96
C VAL A 119 -9.19 2.43 -4.84
N ARG A 120 -8.25 3.35 -5.10
CA ARG A 120 -7.17 3.69 -4.17
C ARG A 120 -7.71 4.37 -2.91
N ALA A 121 -8.67 5.28 -3.03
CA ALA A 121 -9.12 6.10 -1.91
C ALA A 121 -9.75 5.30 -0.75
N PRO A 122 -10.71 4.38 -0.97
CA PRO A 122 -11.27 3.54 0.11
C PRO A 122 -10.22 2.72 0.85
N MET A 123 -9.18 2.31 0.13
CA MET A 123 -8.15 1.43 0.64
C MET A 123 -7.03 2.17 1.36
N LEU A 124 -6.59 3.33 0.86
CA LEU A 124 -5.73 4.23 1.64
C LEU A 124 -6.44 4.59 2.94
N ALA A 125 -7.75 4.88 2.90
CA ALA A 125 -8.52 5.11 4.11
C ALA A 125 -8.54 3.88 5.05
N HIS A 126 -8.53 2.65 4.52
CA HIS A 126 -8.40 1.44 5.33
C HIS A 126 -7.04 1.36 6.04
N ILE A 127 -5.95 1.60 5.31
CA ILE A 127 -4.59 1.58 5.85
C ILE A 127 -4.39 2.71 6.87
N GLU A 128 -4.88 3.91 6.58
CA GLU A 128 -4.87 5.04 7.53
C GLU A 128 -5.57 4.66 8.85
N ARG A 129 -6.73 3.99 8.78
CA ARG A 129 -7.40 3.48 10.00
C ARG A 129 -6.55 2.44 10.73
N GLY A 130 -5.82 1.59 10.03
CA GLY A 130 -4.86 0.65 10.60
C GLY A 130 -3.74 1.37 11.36
N LEU A 131 -3.10 2.35 10.72
CA LEU A 131 -2.06 3.19 11.32
C LEU A 131 -2.55 3.90 12.59
N ILE A 132 -3.76 4.47 12.56
CA ILE A 132 -4.37 5.13 13.72
C ILE A 132 -4.56 4.13 14.88
N ARG A 133 -4.97 2.89 14.59
CA ARG A 133 -5.12 1.85 15.63
C ARG A 133 -3.78 1.49 16.27
N VAL A 134 -2.74 1.35 15.47
CA VAL A 134 -1.38 1.06 15.98
C VAL A 134 -0.88 2.22 16.83
N LEU A 135 -1.01 3.46 16.33
CA LEU A 135 -0.60 4.67 17.06
C LEU A 135 -1.30 4.77 18.42
N ASN A 136 -2.60 4.46 18.46
CA ASN A 136 -3.38 4.51 19.70
C ASN A 136 -3.08 3.35 20.67
N ALA A 137 -2.61 2.22 20.15
CA ALA A 137 -2.24 1.04 20.92
C ALA A 137 -0.83 1.13 21.52
N ASP A 138 0.03 2.00 21.00
CA ASP A 138 1.36 2.24 21.52
C ASP A 138 1.30 3.08 22.82
N GLU A 139 1.42 2.40 23.96
CA GLU A 139 1.39 3.02 25.29
C GLU A 139 2.58 3.95 25.56
N ALA A 140 3.67 3.83 24.80
CA ALA A 140 4.85 4.68 24.97
C ALA A 140 4.65 6.08 24.36
N VAL A 141 3.65 6.26 23.48
CA VAL A 141 3.37 7.55 22.83
C VAL A 141 2.87 8.58 23.85
N GLU A 142 3.50 9.75 23.86
CA GLU A 142 3.03 10.90 24.63
C GLU A 142 1.75 11.49 24.00
N ARG A 143 0.58 11.03 24.45
CA ARG A 143 -0.73 11.45 23.91
C ARG A 143 -0.95 12.96 23.90
N ALA A 144 -0.35 13.69 24.84
CA ALA A 144 -0.40 15.16 24.89
C ALA A 144 0.20 15.84 23.64
N ARG A 145 1.07 15.15 22.90
CA ARG A 145 1.68 15.64 21.66
C ARG A 145 0.80 15.46 20.43
N LEU A 146 -0.22 14.60 20.49
CA LEU A 146 -1.10 14.28 19.36
C LEU A 146 -2.20 15.34 19.16
N VAL A 147 -1.79 16.59 18.92
CA VAL A 147 -2.68 17.75 18.77
C VAL A 147 -2.38 18.54 17.50
N GLY A 148 -3.37 19.29 17.01
CA GLY A 148 -3.18 20.18 15.86
C GLY A 148 -2.71 19.45 14.60
N SER A 149 -1.52 19.77 14.10
CA SER A 149 -0.91 19.11 12.94
C SER A 149 -0.41 17.68 13.23
N LEU A 150 -0.22 17.34 14.51
CA LEU A 150 0.15 16.01 14.98
C LEU A 150 -1.07 15.19 15.45
N SER A 151 -2.31 15.63 15.17
CA SER A 151 -3.49 14.78 15.45
C SER A 151 -3.32 13.42 14.78
N ALA A 152 -3.82 12.35 15.41
CA ALA A 152 -3.63 10.99 14.94
C ALA A 152 -3.98 10.82 13.44
N GLU A 153 -5.08 11.42 13.00
CA GLU A 153 -5.55 11.36 11.61
C GLU A 153 -4.58 12.06 10.64
N ARG A 154 -4.13 13.27 11.00
CA ARG A 154 -3.22 14.06 10.15
C ARG A 154 -1.84 13.42 10.08
N LEU A 155 -1.34 12.96 11.22
CA LEU A 155 -0.06 12.27 11.31
C LEU A 155 -0.09 10.96 10.52
N CYS A 156 -1.09 10.09 10.72
CA CYS A 156 -1.17 8.81 10.02
C CYS A 156 -1.31 8.97 8.51
N ARG A 157 -2.08 9.97 8.05
CA ARG A 157 -2.14 10.34 6.62
C ARG A 157 -0.79 10.79 6.08
N TYR A 158 -0.07 11.63 6.82
CA TYR A 158 1.26 12.08 6.43
C TYR A 158 2.25 10.92 6.37
N VAL A 159 2.28 10.07 7.41
CA VAL A 159 3.13 8.88 7.50
C VAL A 159 2.87 7.95 6.32
N LEU A 160 1.61 7.67 5.99
CA LEU A 160 1.28 6.82 4.86
C LEU A 160 1.84 7.38 3.54
N ARG A 161 1.66 8.68 3.30
CA ARG A 161 2.20 9.36 2.11
C ARG A 161 3.74 9.31 2.06
N ALA A 162 4.40 9.55 3.20
CA ALA A 162 5.85 9.52 3.30
C ALA A 162 6.41 8.11 3.07
N ILE A 163 5.74 7.05 3.57
CA ILE A 163 6.14 5.68 3.31
C ILE A 163 6.08 5.36 1.82
N PHE A 164 4.98 5.69 1.15
CA PHE A 164 4.87 5.48 -0.31
C PHE A 164 5.93 6.27 -1.10
N ALA A 165 6.29 7.48 -0.66
CA ALA A 165 7.38 8.24 -1.27
C ALA A 165 8.74 7.55 -1.10
N SER A 166 9.03 7.05 0.11
CA SER A 166 10.27 6.35 0.45
C SER A 166 10.48 4.99 -0.26
N LEU A 167 9.45 4.49 -0.97
CA LEU A 167 9.62 3.32 -1.85
C LEU A 167 10.45 3.65 -3.10
N MET A 168 10.59 4.93 -3.42
CA MET A 168 11.42 5.42 -4.53
C MET A 168 12.84 5.78 -4.08
N ASP A 169 13.00 6.21 -2.82
CA ASP A 169 14.27 6.61 -2.21
C ASP A 169 14.35 6.11 -0.75
N SER A 170 15.29 5.19 -0.47
CA SER A 170 15.34 4.49 0.80
C SER A 170 15.66 5.37 2.01
N ASP A 171 16.40 6.46 1.79
CA ASP A 171 16.92 7.31 2.87
C ASP A 171 15.81 8.16 3.52
N GLU A 172 14.68 8.34 2.83
CA GLU A 172 13.53 9.10 3.34
C GLU A 172 12.85 8.41 4.54
N CYS A 173 12.90 7.07 4.64
CA CYS A 173 12.21 6.36 5.73
C CYS A 173 12.93 6.49 7.07
N GLU A 174 14.26 6.41 7.08
CA GLU A 174 15.03 6.57 8.32
C GLU A 174 14.82 7.97 8.90
N THR A 175 14.80 8.97 8.03
CA THR A 175 14.50 10.36 8.38
C THR A 175 13.08 10.48 8.96
N LEU A 176 12.07 9.87 8.32
CA LEU A 176 10.70 9.84 8.83
C LEU A 176 10.64 9.22 10.24
N VAL A 177 11.28 8.06 10.43
CA VAL A 177 11.27 7.37 11.72
C VAL A 177 11.95 8.20 12.81
N ALA A 178 13.10 8.83 12.52
CA ALA A 178 13.77 9.69 13.49
C ALA A 178 12.90 10.89 13.91
N LEU A 179 12.18 11.49 12.96
CA LEU A 179 11.22 12.57 13.24
C LEU A 179 10.05 12.09 14.09
N LEU A 180 9.52 10.89 13.80
CA LEU A 180 8.47 10.27 14.60
C LEU A 180 8.95 9.95 16.01
N ASP A 181 10.15 9.39 16.17
CA ASP A 181 10.68 9.05 17.49
C ASP A 181 10.84 10.32 18.36
N ALA A 182 11.39 11.40 17.79
CA ALA A 182 11.57 12.67 18.49
C ALA A 182 10.25 13.40 18.82
N SER A 183 9.18 13.15 18.04
CA SER A 183 7.89 13.83 18.18
C SER A 183 6.89 13.05 19.01
N LEU A 184 7.00 11.72 19.09
CA LEU A 184 6.01 10.86 19.75
C LEU A 184 6.45 10.35 21.12
N TYR A 185 7.75 10.20 21.34
CA TYR A 185 8.26 9.59 22.57
C TYR A 185 9.00 10.61 23.44
N PRO A 186 9.07 10.37 24.76
CA PRO A 186 9.93 11.16 25.63
C PRO A 186 11.38 11.02 25.17
N TYR A 187 12.11 12.12 25.23
CA TYR A 187 13.56 12.07 25.13
C TYR A 187 14.07 11.15 26.25
N PRO A 188 15.01 10.22 25.99
CA PRO A 188 15.64 9.48 27.06
C PRO A 188 16.27 10.51 28.00
N THR A 189 15.72 10.63 29.21
CA THR A 189 16.32 11.46 30.25
C THR A 189 17.72 10.88 30.47
N PRO A 190 18.80 11.65 30.25
CA PRO A 190 20.13 11.12 30.55
C PRO A 190 20.13 10.71 32.03
N ILE A 191 20.50 9.46 32.30
CA ILE A 191 20.62 8.95 33.67
C ILE A 191 21.62 9.89 34.36
N ASN A 192 21.14 10.64 35.34
CA ASN A 192 21.95 11.60 36.04
C ASN A 192 22.96 10.80 36.87
N GLU A 193 24.23 10.79 36.46
CA GLU A 193 25.33 10.08 37.16
C GLU A 193 25.50 10.52 38.64
N LYS A 194 24.73 11.51 39.09
CA LYS A 194 24.71 11.99 40.48
C LYS A 194 23.92 11.12 41.45
N ASP A 195 23.08 10.20 40.98
CA ASP A 195 22.33 9.27 41.87
C ASP A 195 23.04 7.92 42.05
N ALA A 196 24.23 7.74 41.46
CA ALA A 196 25.06 6.53 41.55
C ALA A 196 26.18 6.63 42.59
N ARG A 197 26.02 7.45 43.65
CA ARG A 197 27.05 7.63 44.69
C ARG A 197 26.53 7.43 46.10
#